data_AF-A0A3D4XDN3-F1
#
_entry.id   AF-A0A3D4XDN3-F1
#
_cell.length_a   1.000
_cell.length_b   1.000
_cell.length_c   1.000
_cell.angle_alpha   90.00
_cell.angle_beta   90.00
_cell.angle_gamma   90.00
#
_symmetry.space_group_name_H-M   'P 1'
#
loop_
_entity.id
_entity.type
_entity.pdbx_description
1 polymer ?
#
loop_
_entity_poly.entity_id
_entity_poly.type
_entity_poly.pdbx_seq_one_letter_code
_entity_poly.pdbx_strand_id
1 'polypeptide(L)'
;MAEFTYQTRRKLSETWIAGIGEKGKGLSKEEKELLPDLYHYSVPRDVCETMRQLLRSGKYKTLSELYKKRFKNVVAVCVSGERREEFYYALDEMNAYQMTAGWFRRSLRSDSYVPFVDQSVQLLRAYAKLAFYGGDLADILTGNVEPEIYDHARNEYFAYAGILAAQIDRGEEKTVRAVEDILFGEGNTAMLSHEMIRGIVMGKNEKLYDDLGKFLLAARLQEGARQAVCETMDAGRPEAFLRLFSVIEENDLIRYSSVKRAVSTWIGIFNEKSVDRISDKLLRLMGRCLREPAFLDEQLATNDAVAISCALWAKGFYDAGDAVDAVIRLIRRGTRQQKMTASYFSYSLQDEKLRMQVSKEAILSAPEDLEFVACFMPGFMASANSRFYSLVKEESSSVYSIRDAKVIRPKKIEVTEFFADAGEAERFYGLLKDILGRLPKKGLTVAPCIFPWHQVEMTQSDVVIRLGLIAWMLQREELLDEAAGWIPLIGQGGSYSGMSRAAAARVLLYRPMSGVRKKVLFELLHNPEEYTNQTAHSLVEDMELSAEDYI
;
A
#
# COMPACT_ATOMS: atom_id res chain seq x y z
N MET A 1 0.08 -41.18 -11.56
CA MET A 1 0.15 -39.87 -12.26
C MET A 1 -0.85 -38.97 -11.57
N ALA A 2 -0.45 -37.78 -11.13
CA ALA A 2 -1.39 -36.88 -10.44
C ALA A 2 -2.52 -36.51 -11.42
N GLU A 3 -3.76 -36.79 -11.02
CA GLU A 3 -4.98 -36.62 -11.82
C GLU A 3 -5.20 -35.16 -12.24
N PHE A 4 -4.67 -34.21 -11.46
CA PHE A 4 -4.72 -32.78 -11.74
C PHE A 4 -3.30 -32.20 -11.85
N THR A 5 -3.02 -31.55 -12.98
CA THR A 5 -1.72 -30.96 -13.31
C THR A 5 -1.85 -29.45 -13.51
N TYR A 6 -0.72 -28.75 -13.60
CA TYR A 6 -0.72 -27.33 -13.98
C TYR A 6 -1.49 -27.07 -15.29
N GLN A 7 -1.40 -27.97 -16.26
CA GLN A 7 -2.08 -27.81 -17.56
C GLN A 7 -3.60 -27.93 -17.44
N THR A 8 -4.09 -28.87 -16.63
CA THR A 8 -5.54 -29.04 -16.42
C THR A 8 -6.13 -27.84 -15.67
N ARG A 9 -5.45 -27.38 -14.61
CA ARG A 9 -5.85 -26.16 -13.87
C ARG A 9 -5.88 -24.93 -14.77
N ARG A 10 -4.82 -24.72 -15.56
CA ARG A 10 -4.74 -23.60 -16.50
C ARG A 10 -5.88 -23.62 -17.52
N LYS A 11 -6.19 -24.79 -18.09
CA LYS A 11 -7.31 -24.94 -19.04
C LYS A 11 -8.64 -24.56 -18.40
N LEU A 12 -8.86 -24.93 -17.14
CA LEU A 12 -10.08 -24.57 -16.41
C LEU A 12 -10.16 -23.07 -16.14
N SER A 13 -9.04 -22.43 -15.77
CA SER A 13 -8.94 -20.97 -15.63
C SER A 13 -9.21 -20.24 -16.95
N GLU A 14 -8.63 -20.69 -18.06
CA GLU A 14 -8.89 -20.16 -19.41
C GLU A 14 -10.37 -20.32 -19.80
N THR A 15 -10.99 -21.47 -19.46
CA THR A 15 -12.42 -21.72 -19.68
C THR A 15 -13.30 -20.73 -18.89
N TRP A 16 -12.99 -20.53 -17.61
CA TRP A 16 -13.68 -19.56 -16.76
C TRP A 16 -13.60 -18.13 -17.32
N ILE A 17 -12.40 -17.70 -17.71
CA ILE A 17 -12.14 -16.35 -18.24
C ILE A 17 -12.84 -16.13 -19.59
N ALA A 18 -12.81 -17.13 -20.48
CA ALA A 18 -13.54 -17.06 -21.74
C ALA A 18 -15.06 -16.96 -21.49
N GLY A 19 -15.58 -17.76 -20.57
CA GLY A 19 -17.00 -17.76 -20.20
C GLY A 19 -17.48 -16.43 -19.61
N ILE A 20 -16.70 -15.81 -18.72
CA ILE A 20 -17.06 -14.50 -18.14
C ILE A 20 -16.89 -13.37 -19.17
N GLY A 21 -15.88 -13.45 -20.03
CA GLY A 21 -15.69 -12.51 -21.15
C GLY A 21 -16.85 -12.51 -22.13
N GLU A 22 -17.39 -13.70 -22.44
CA GLU A 22 -18.58 -13.87 -23.28
C GLU A 22 -19.82 -13.21 -22.65
N LYS A 23 -20.08 -13.49 -21.36
CA LYS A 23 -21.17 -12.85 -20.60
C LYS A 23 -21.00 -11.33 -20.53
N GLY A 24 -19.75 -10.85 -20.51
CA GLY A 24 -19.38 -9.44 -20.43
C GLY A 24 -19.28 -8.70 -21.77
N LYS A 25 -19.66 -9.30 -22.92
CA LYS A 25 -19.51 -8.66 -24.25
C LYS A 25 -20.17 -7.28 -24.35
N GLY A 26 -21.32 -7.10 -23.70
CA GLY A 26 -22.08 -5.85 -23.70
C GLY A 26 -21.59 -4.77 -22.71
N LEU A 27 -20.55 -5.05 -21.93
CA LEU A 27 -20.02 -4.09 -20.96
C LEU A 27 -19.29 -2.93 -21.64
N SER A 28 -19.29 -1.78 -20.97
CA SER A 28 -18.47 -0.63 -21.36
C SER A 28 -16.97 -0.97 -21.30
N LYS A 29 -16.11 -0.18 -21.97
CA LYS A 29 -14.66 -0.40 -21.94
C LYS A 29 -14.13 -0.43 -20.50
N GLU A 30 -14.55 0.55 -19.69
CA GLU A 30 -14.16 0.66 -18.27
C GLU A 30 -14.63 -0.56 -17.45
N GLU A 31 -15.86 -1.02 -17.64
CA GLU A 31 -16.38 -2.20 -16.94
C GLU A 31 -15.71 -3.51 -17.38
N LYS A 32 -15.27 -3.62 -18.64
CA LYS A 32 -14.53 -4.79 -19.14
C LYS A 32 -13.17 -4.96 -18.46
N GLU A 33 -12.52 -3.86 -18.10
CA GLU A 33 -11.22 -3.90 -17.41
C GLU A 33 -11.33 -4.49 -15.99
N LEU A 34 -12.52 -4.45 -15.38
CA LEU A 34 -12.79 -5.04 -14.06
C LEU A 34 -13.01 -6.56 -14.10
N LEU A 35 -13.25 -7.14 -15.29
CA LEU A 35 -13.45 -8.58 -15.44
C LEU A 35 -12.19 -9.38 -15.02
N PRO A 36 -12.36 -10.65 -14.60
CA PRO A 36 -11.22 -11.53 -14.32
C PRO A 36 -10.28 -11.70 -15.52
N ASP A 37 -8.99 -11.82 -15.24
CA ASP A 37 -7.94 -12.14 -16.20
C ASP A 37 -7.07 -13.30 -15.67
N LEU A 38 -6.15 -13.80 -16.51
CA LEU A 38 -5.24 -14.91 -16.15
C LEU A 38 -4.20 -14.52 -15.09
N TYR A 39 -3.96 -13.23 -14.90
CA TYR A 39 -3.00 -12.68 -13.96
C TYR A 39 -3.75 -12.18 -12.72
N HIS A 40 -4.27 -13.12 -11.93
CA HIS A 40 -5.20 -12.88 -10.82
C HIS A 40 -4.79 -11.79 -9.79
N TYR A 41 -3.51 -11.40 -9.76
CA TYR A 41 -2.97 -10.35 -8.90
C TYR A 41 -3.04 -8.93 -9.47
N SER A 42 -3.15 -8.77 -10.80
CA SER A 42 -3.20 -7.45 -11.42
C SER A 42 -4.60 -6.88 -11.43
N VAL A 43 -4.75 -5.67 -10.90
CA VAL A 43 -5.97 -4.86 -11.00
C VAL A 43 -5.77 -3.73 -12.03
N PRO A 44 -6.83 -3.26 -12.70
CA PRO A 44 -6.73 -2.20 -13.70
C PRO A 44 -6.39 -0.86 -13.05
N ARG A 45 -5.14 -0.43 -13.15
CA ARG A 45 -4.62 0.76 -12.45
C ARG A 45 -5.42 2.03 -12.72
N ASP A 46 -5.78 2.30 -13.97
CA ASP A 46 -6.44 3.54 -14.36
C ASP A 46 -7.89 3.60 -13.84
N VAL A 47 -8.61 2.47 -13.93
CA VAL A 47 -9.96 2.35 -13.35
C VAL A 47 -9.90 2.46 -11.83
N CYS A 48 -8.93 1.81 -11.18
CA CYS A 48 -8.76 1.89 -9.73
C CYS A 48 -8.42 3.32 -9.28
N GLU A 49 -7.57 4.06 -10.01
CA GLU A 49 -7.32 5.47 -9.67
C GLU A 49 -8.56 6.34 -9.86
N THR A 50 -9.34 6.09 -10.92
CA THR A 50 -10.64 6.76 -11.11
C THR A 50 -11.58 6.47 -9.93
N MET A 51 -11.68 5.22 -9.48
CA MET A 51 -12.46 4.84 -8.29
C MET A 51 -11.99 5.59 -7.04
N ARG A 52 -10.67 5.66 -6.79
CA ARG A 52 -10.10 6.40 -5.67
C ARG A 52 -10.45 7.89 -5.73
N GLN A 53 -10.36 8.53 -6.89
CA GLN A 53 -10.73 9.94 -7.07
C GLN A 53 -12.22 10.18 -6.81
N LEU A 54 -13.08 9.28 -7.27
CA LEU A 54 -14.52 9.33 -7.05
C LEU A 54 -14.90 9.21 -5.57
N LEU A 55 -14.20 8.37 -4.80
CA LEU A 55 -14.36 8.27 -3.35
C LEU A 55 -13.79 9.50 -2.63
N ARG A 56 -12.58 9.94 -3.00
CA ARG A 56 -11.92 11.13 -2.41
C ARG A 56 -12.72 12.42 -2.61
N SER A 57 -13.41 12.57 -3.74
CA SER A 57 -14.27 13.73 -4.02
C SER A 57 -15.60 13.70 -3.26
N GLY A 58 -15.92 12.61 -2.57
CA GLY A 58 -17.20 12.42 -1.91
C GLY A 58 -18.37 12.21 -2.86
N LYS A 59 -18.13 12.00 -4.17
CA LYS A 59 -19.19 11.69 -5.15
C LYS A 59 -19.92 10.40 -4.80
N TYR A 60 -19.18 9.43 -4.25
CA TYR A 60 -19.73 8.23 -3.63
C TYR A 60 -19.16 8.10 -2.22
N LYS A 61 -20.02 7.75 -1.26
CA LYS A 61 -19.62 7.63 0.14
C LYS A 61 -19.07 6.25 0.49
N THR A 62 -19.53 5.21 -0.20
CA THR A 62 -19.10 3.82 0.02
C THR A 62 -18.74 3.13 -1.29
N LEU A 63 -18.06 1.99 -1.18
CA LEU A 63 -17.80 1.13 -2.33
C LEU A 63 -19.11 0.55 -2.88
N SER A 64 -20.05 0.12 -2.04
CA SER A 64 -21.31 -0.44 -2.55
C SER A 64 -22.08 0.58 -3.38
N GLU A 65 -22.11 1.85 -2.97
CA GLU A 65 -22.75 2.93 -3.72
C GLU A 65 -22.10 3.12 -5.11
N LEU A 66 -20.76 3.13 -5.16
CA LEU A 66 -19.99 3.23 -6.40
C LEU A 66 -20.32 2.07 -7.35
N TYR A 67 -20.33 0.83 -6.85
CA TYR A 67 -20.66 -0.34 -7.65
C TYR A 67 -22.13 -0.38 -8.09
N LYS A 68 -23.08 0.00 -7.21
CA LYS A 68 -24.52 0.06 -7.53
C LYS A 68 -24.84 1.08 -8.62
N LYS A 69 -24.12 2.21 -8.66
CA LYS A 69 -24.43 3.32 -9.58
C LYS A 69 -23.60 3.29 -10.86
N ARG A 70 -22.27 3.14 -10.76
CA ARG A 70 -21.35 3.25 -11.90
C ARG A 70 -21.07 1.90 -12.57
N PHE A 71 -20.84 0.85 -11.78
CA PHE A 71 -20.36 -0.45 -12.25
C PHE A 71 -21.43 -1.55 -12.18
N LYS A 72 -22.71 -1.16 -12.27
CA LYS A 72 -23.85 -2.07 -12.05
C LYS A 72 -23.90 -3.22 -13.05
N ASN A 73 -23.44 -3.01 -14.29
CA ASN A 73 -23.56 -4.04 -15.32
C ASN A 73 -22.49 -5.11 -15.12
N VAL A 74 -21.26 -4.72 -14.77
CA VAL A 74 -20.22 -5.72 -14.43
C VAL A 74 -20.57 -6.49 -13.16
N VAL A 75 -21.22 -5.85 -12.17
CA VAL A 75 -21.77 -6.58 -11.01
C VAL A 75 -22.82 -7.60 -11.45
N ALA A 76 -23.72 -7.24 -12.36
CA ALA A 76 -24.73 -8.18 -12.87
C ALA A 76 -24.13 -9.38 -13.63
N VAL A 77 -22.95 -9.22 -14.24
CA VAL A 77 -22.20 -10.27 -14.93
C VAL A 77 -21.43 -11.16 -13.95
N CYS A 78 -20.76 -10.56 -12.97
CA CYS A 78 -19.85 -11.24 -12.04
C CYS A 78 -20.54 -11.85 -10.82
N VAL A 79 -21.66 -11.28 -10.37
CA VAL A 79 -22.32 -11.66 -9.11
C VAL A 79 -23.73 -12.19 -9.40
N SER A 80 -24.01 -13.43 -8.99
CA SER A 80 -25.34 -14.04 -9.12
C SER A 80 -26.39 -13.19 -8.42
N GLY A 81 -27.62 -13.15 -8.97
CA GLY A 81 -28.68 -12.26 -8.48
C GLY A 81 -28.95 -12.40 -6.98
N GLU A 82 -28.92 -13.63 -6.46
CA GLU A 82 -29.14 -13.96 -5.05
C GLU A 82 -28.02 -13.47 -4.11
N ARG A 83 -26.78 -13.32 -4.62
CA ARG A 83 -25.59 -12.92 -3.84
C ARG A 83 -25.25 -11.42 -3.97
N ARG A 84 -26.02 -10.63 -4.71
CA ARG A 84 -25.70 -9.21 -4.93
C ARG A 84 -25.73 -8.38 -3.65
N GLU A 85 -26.73 -8.56 -2.79
CA GLU A 85 -26.77 -7.84 -1.52
C GLU A 85 -25.67 -8.30 -0.56
N GLU A 86 -25.26 -9.57 -0.63
CA GLU A 86 -24.09 -10.07 0.10
C GLU A 86 -22.79 -9.39 -0.38
N PHE A 87 -22.60 -9.26 -1.71
CA PHE A 87 -21.47 -8.52 -2.27
C PHE A 87 -21.45 -7.06 -1.82
N TYR A 88 -22.59 -6.37 -1.86
CA TYR A 88 -22.68 -4.98 -1.42
C TYR A 88 -22.42 -4.83 0.08
N TYR A 89 -22.91 -5.75 0.90
CA TYR A 89 -22.57 -5.82 2.32
C TYR A 89 -21.06 -5.97 2.54
N ALA A 90 -20.44 -6.95 1.85
CA ALA A 90 -19.01 -7.20 1.95
C ALA A 90 -18.15 -5.98 1.58
N LEU A 91 -18.58 -5.20 0.59
CA LEU A 91 -17.93 -3.94 0.21
C LEU A 91 -18.00 -2.86 1.29
N ASP A 92 -19.15 -2.71 1.94
CA ASP A 92 -19.37 -1.67 2.94
C ASP A 92 -18.66 -1.98 4.27
N GLU A 93 -18.32 -3.23 4.53
CA GLU A 93 -17.56 -3.62 5.71
C GLU A 93 -16.03 -3.45 5.55
N MET A 94 -15.52 -3.14 4.35
CA MET A 94 -14.08 -3.14 4.06
C MET A 94 -13.26 -2.18 4.94
N ASN A 95 -13.82 -1.02 5.31
CA ASN A 95 -13.12 -0.02 6.14
C ASN A 95 -12.98 -0.44 7.61
N ALA A 96 -13.61 -1.53 8.05
CA ALA A 96 -13.39 -2.13 9.36
C ALA A 96 -12.13 -3.03 9.43
N TYR A 97 -11.48 -3.29 8.28
CA TYR A 97 -10.35 -4.21 8.16
C TYR A 97 -9.01 -3.46 8.07
N GLN A 98 -7.90 -4.22 8.10
CA GLN A 98 -6.57 -3.64 7.91
C GLN A 98 -6.43 -3.00 6.53
N MET A 99 -6.06 -1.73 6.49
CA MET A 99 -5.90 -0.98 5.23
C MET A 99 -4.54 -1.18 4.56
N THR A 100 -3.54 -1.68 5.29
CA THR A 100 -2.16 -1.81 4.81
C THR A 100 -1.84 -3.23 4.33
N ALA A 101 -0.92 -3.36 3.36
CA ALA A 101 -0.51 -4.65 2.81
C ALA A 101 1.01 -4.81 2.67
N GLY A 102 1.47 -6.04 2.43
CA GLY A 102 2.88 -6.36 2.16
C GLY A 102 3.74 -6.66 3.40
N TRP A 103 5.05 -6.80 3.17
CA TRP A 103 6.03 -7.24 4.17
C TRP A 103 6.25 -6.20 5.28
N PHE A 104 6.13 -4.92 4.94
CA PHE A 104 6.30 -3.80 5.87
C PHE A 104 4.96 -3.23 6.36
N ARG A 105 3.85 -3.97 6.19
CA ARG A 105 2.53 -3.55 6.69
C ARG A 105 2.55 -3.42 8.21
N ARG A 106 1.70 -2.56 8.75
CA ARG A 106 1.42 -2.43 10.19
C ARG A 106 -0.07 -2.58 10.40
N SER A 107 -0.53 -3.02 11.55
CA SER A 107 -1.95 -3.28 11.77
C SER A 107 -2.72 -1.97 11.94
N LEU A 108 -2.94 -1.24 10.84
CA LEU A 108 -3.63 0.06 10.80
C LEU A 108 -4.95 -0.04 10.04
N ARG A 109 -5.92 0.77 10.45
CA ARG A 109 -7.26 0.86 9.85
C ARG A 109 -7.59 2.30 9.49
N SER A 110 -8.68 2.50 8.76
CA SER A 110 -9.18 3.83 8.42
C SER A 110 -10.65 3.76 8.09
N ASP A 111 -11.40 4.78 8.49
CA ASP A 111 -12.80 4.96 8.06
C ASP A 111 -12.98 5.14 6.54
N SER A 112 -11.90 5.43 5.81
CA SER A 112 -11.91 5.64 4.36
C SER A 112 -11.99 4.32 3.59
N TYR A 113 -12.81 4.30 2.53
CA TYR A 113 -12.84 3.20 1.56
C TYR A 113 -11.76 3.27 0.47
N VAL A 114 -11.04 4.39 0.36
CA VAL A 114 -10.02 4.62 -0.68
C VAL A 114 -8.92 3.55 -0.69
N PRO A 115 -8.40 3.07 0.47
CA PRO A 115 -7.38 2.03 0.50
C PRO A 115 -7.86 0.67 -0.02
N PHE A 116 -9.17 0.43 -0.08
CA PHE A 116 -9.77 -0.88 -0.37
C PHE A 116 -10.24 -1.04 -1.81
N VAL A 117 -9.96 -0.07 -2.69
CA VAL A 117 -10.38 -0.11 -4.11
C VAL A 117 -9.84 -1.35 -4.84
N ASP A 118 -8.58 -1.73 -4.61
CA ASP A 118 -8.01 -2.89 -5.32
C ASP A 118 -8.65 -4.19 -4.80
N GLN A 119 -8.87 -4.27 -3.48
CA GLN A 119 -9.54 -5.38 -2.81
C GLN A 119 -11.01 -5.49 -3.22
N SER A 120 -11.70 -4.38 -3.52
CA SER A 120 -13.07 -4.42 -4.02
C SER A 120 -13.16 -5.06 -5.40
N VAL A 121 -12.17 -4.84 -6.26
CA VAL A 121 -12.07 -5.51 -7.57
C VAL A 121 -11.77 -7.00 -7.38
N GLN A 122 -10.87 -7.35 -6.45
CA GLN A 122 -10.58 -8.74 -6.13
C GLN A 122 -11.82 -9.46 -5.59
N LEU A 123 -12.62 -8.81 -4.75
CA LEU A 123 -13.88 -9.36 -4.25
C LEU A 123 -14.88 -9.60 -5.38
N LEU A 124 -15.06 -8.63 -6.28
CA LEU A 124 -15.92 -8.80 -7.48
C LEU A 124 -15.51 -10.04 -8.30
N ARG A 125 -14.20 -10.19 -8.54
CA ARG A 125 -13.64 -11.34 -9.28
C ARG A 125 -13.79 -12.65 -8.49
N ALA A 126 -13.72 -12.61 -7.16
CA ALA A 126 -13.98 -13.77 -6.31
C ALA A 126 -15.43 -14.24 -6.41
N TYR A 127 -16.42 -13.34 -6.46
CA TYR A 127 -17.82 -13.72 -6.72
C TYR A 127 -18.01 -14.34 -8.11
N ALA A 128 -17.33 -13.82 -9.14
CA ALA A 128 -17.36 -14.41 -10.47
C ALA A 128 -16.76 -15.83 -10.49
N LYS A 129 -15.75 -16.08 -9.65
CA LYS A 129 -15.12 -17.38 -9.46
C LYS A 129 -16.01 -18.34 -8.66
N LEU A 130 -16.66 -17.85 -7.61
CA LEU A 130 -17.66 -18.60 -6.84
C LEU A 130 -18.80 -19.09 -7.74
N ALA A 131 -19.33 -18.22 -8.60
CA ALA A 131 -20.39 -18.58 -9.54
C ALA A 131 -19.93 -19.66 -10.55
N PHE A 132 -18.66 -19.63 -10.97
CA PHE A 132 -18.08 -20.67 -11.82
C PHE A 132 -17.96 -22.02 -11.12
N TYR A 133 -17.71 -22.01 -9.81
CA TYR A 133 -17.62 -23.22 -8.99
C TYR A 133 -18.97 -23.79 -8.53
N GLY A 134 -20.09 -23.18 -8.92
CA GLY A 134 -21.43 -23.65 -8.57
C GLY A 134 -22.14 -22.82 -7.48
N GLY A 135 -21.53 -21.76 -6.97
CA GLY A 135 -22.22 -20.74 -6.16
C GLY A 135 -22.29 -20.97 -4.64
N ASP A 136 -21.98 -22.17 -4.16
CA ASP A 136 -22.01 -22.52 -2.73
C ASP A 136 -20.59 -22.59 -2.15
N LEU A 137 -20.23 -21.61 -1.31
CA LEU A 137 -18.89 -21.54 -0.73
C LEU A 137 -18.63 -22.69 0.26
N ALA A 138 -19.63 -23.09 1.04
CA ALA A 138 -19.49 -24.15 2.02
C ALA A 138 -19.15 -25.48 1.35
N ASP A 139 -19.83 -25.82 0.25
CA ASP A 139 -19.55 -27.04 -0.51
C ASP A 139 -18.14 -27.05 -1.12
N ILE A 140 -17.66 -25.90 -1.58
CA ILE A 140 -16.29 -25.77 -2.11
C ILE A 140 -15.28 -25.96 -0.98
N LEU A 141 -15.51 -25.38 0.20
CA LEU A 141 -14.61 -25.50 1.35
C LEU A 141 -14.52 -26.94 1.87
N THR A 142 -15.63 -27.68 1.88
CA THR A 142 -15.70 -29.06 2.37
C THR A 142 -15.43 -30.12 1.29
N GLY A 143 -15.27 -29.72 0.02
CA GLY A 143 -15.02 -30.64 -1.09
C GLY A 143 -16.25 -31.39 -1.58
N ASN A 144 -17.45 -30.89 -1.30
CA ASN A 144 -18.73 -31.41 -1.82
C ASN A 144 -19.02 -30.92 -3.25
N VAL A 145 -17.98 -30.75 -4.05
CA VAL A 145 -18.04 -30.33 -5.47
C VAL A 145 -17.22 -31.30 -6.32
N GLU A 146 -17.33 -31.19 -7.64
CA GLU A 146 -16.55 -32.03 -8.55
C GLU A 146 -15.04 -31.98 -8.22
N PRO A 147 -14.32 -33.12 -8.22
CA PRO A 147 -12.91 -33.19 -7.81
C PRO A 147 -11.98 -32.20 -8.51
N GLU A 148 -12.20 -31.94 -9.80
CA GLU A 148 -11.44 -30.96 -10.59
C GLU A 148 -11.69 -29.51 -10.11
N ILE A 149 -12.94 -29.19 -9.75
CA ILE A 149 -13.30 -27.88 -9.18
C ILE A 149 -12.65 -27.71 -7.81
N TYR A 150 -12.73 -28.75 -6.96
CA TYR A 150 -12.14 -28.73 -5.63
C TYR A 150 -10.62 -28.54 -5.70
N ASP A 151 -9.92 -29.31 -6.54
CA ASP A 151 -8.48 -29.16 -6.74
C ASP A 151 -8.12 -27.74 -7.23
N HIS A 152 -8.87 -27.21 -8.20
CA HIS A 152 -8.62 -25.87 -8.70
C HIS A 152 -8.88 -24.79 -7.65
N ALA A 153 -9.93 -24.91 -6.83
CA ALA A 153 -10.23 -23.95 -5.78
C ALA A 153 -9.14 -23.92 -4.68
N ARG A 154 -8.44 -25.05 -4.47
CA ARG A 154 -7.36 -25.17 -3.48
C ARG A 154 -5.99 -24.72 -3.98
N ASN A 155 -5.72 -24.89 -5.28
CA ASN A 155 -4.38 -24.67 -5.84
C ASN A 155 -4.25 -23.38 -6.64
N GLU A 156 -5.36 -22.79 -7.09
CA GLU A 156 -5.36 -21.50 -7.80
C GLU A 156 -5.87 -20.38 -6.91
N TYR A 157 -5.36 -19.17 -7.11
CA TYR A 157 -5.69 -18.00 -6.28
C TYR A 157 -7.21 -17.74 -6.21
N PHE A 158 -7.79 -17.77 -5.02
CA PHE A 158 -9.21 -17.50 -4.79
C PHE A 158 -9.38 -16.66 -3.52
N ALA A 159 -9.61 -15.35 -3.70
CA ALA A 159 -9.76 -14.38 -2.61
C ALA A 159 -11.16 -14.41 -1.97
N TYR A 160 -11.55 -15.54 -1.37
CA TYR A 160 -12.89 -15.76 -0.84
C TYR A 160 -13.12 -15.20 0.56
N ALA A 161 -12.09 -14.66 1.24
CA ALA A 161 -12.23 -14.20 2.63
C ALA A 161 -13.39 -13.20 2.83
N GLY A 162 -13.58 -12.25 1.89
CA GLY A 162 -14.67 -11.28 1.98
C GLY A 162 -16.07 -11.90 1.77
N ILE A 163 -16.18 -12.95 0.98
CA ILE A 163 -17.41 -13.73 0.80
C ILE A 163 -17.71 -14.47 2.10
N LEU A 164 -16.71 -15.17 2.64
CA LEU A 164 -16.82 -15.92 3.88
C LEU A 164 -17.27 -15.03 5.05
N ALA A 165 -16.64 -13.87 5.21
CA ALA A 165 -17.00 -12.89 6.24
C ALA A 165 -18.46 -12.43 6.11
N ALA A 166 -18.91 -12.10 4.90
CA ALA A 166 -20.29 -11.66 4.67
C ALA A 166 -21.32 -12.76 4.96
N GLN A 167 -21.03 -14.01 4.60
CA GLN A 167 -21.91 -15.15 4.90
C GLN A 167 -21.98 -15.45 6.41
N ILE A 168 -20.85 -15.36 7.11
CA ILE A 168 -20.79 -15.47 8.58
C ILE A 168 -21.66 -14.39 9.22
N ASP A 169 -21.51 -13.14 8.80
CA ASP A 169 -22.23 -11.99 9.38
C ASP A 169 -23.73 -12.03 9.12
N ARG A 170 -24.13 -12.65 8.01
CA ARG A 170 -25.53 -12.85 7.64
C ARG A 170 -26.15 -14.10 8.28
N GLY A 171 -25.37 -14.86 9.06
CA GLY A 171 -25.84 -16.04 9.77
C GLY A 171 -26.07 -17.26 8.88
N GLU A 172 -25.31 -17.42 7.80
CA GLU A 172 -25.41 -18.60 6.94
C GLU A 172 -24.88 -19.85 7.66
N GLU A 173 -25.80 -20.63 8.24
CA GLU A 173 -25.47 -21.77 9.09
C GLU A 173 -24.58 -22.81 8.40
N LYS A 174 -24.80 -23.07 7.10
CA LYS A 174 -24.01 -24.05 6.33
C LYS A 174 -22.54 -23.62 6.25
N THR A 175 -22.29 -22.34 6.03
CA THR A 175 -20.94 -21.77 5.98
C THR A 175 -20.26 -21.79 7.34
N VAL A 176 -20.97 -21.41 8.40
CA VAL A 176 -20.44 -21.46 9.78
C VAL A 176 -20.06 -22.89 10.17
N ARG A 177 -20.93 -23.87 9.91
CA ARG A 177 -20.64 -25.30 10.17
C ARG A 177 -19.44 -25.80 9.38
N ALA A 178 -19.33 -25.46 8.09
CA ALA A 178 -18.18 -25.83 7.28
C ALA A 178 -16.86 -25.31 7.86
N VAL A 179 -16.84 -24.08 8.39
CA VAL A 179 -15.66 -23.53 9.08
C VAL A 179 -15.34 -24.30 10.36
N GLU A 180 -16.36 -24.60 11.18
CA GLU A 180 -16.19 -25.37 12.42
C GLU A 180 -15.66 -26.78 12.16
N ASP A 181 -16.21 -27.48 11.15
CA ASP A 181 -15.77 -28.81 10.74
C ASP A 181 -14.30 -28.82 10.29
N ILE A 182 -13.85 -27.76 9.61
CA ILE A 182 -12.44 -27.62 9.22
C ILE A 182 -11.54 -27.31 10.43
N LEU A 183 -11.98 -26.46 11.36
CA LEU A 183 -11.19 -26.09 12.54
C LEU A 183 -11.01 -27.27 13.52
N PHE A 184 -12.03 -28.10 13.68
CA PHE A 184 -12.05 -29.17 14.70
C PHE A 184 -11.91 -30.59 14.13
N GLY A 185 -12.00 -30.78 12.82
CA GLY A 185 -11.90 -32.11 12.21
C GLY A 185 -10.49 -32.71 12.26
N GLU A 186 -10.42 -34.02 12.49
CA GLU A 186 -9.16 -34.77 12.50
C GLU A 186 -8.50 -34.76 11.10
N GLY A 187 -7.24 -34.32 10.99
CA GLY A 187 -6.52 -34.21 9.71
C GLY A 187 -6.82 -32.94 8.90
N ASN A 188 -7.76 -32.08 9.34
CA ASN A 188 -8.19 -30.88 8.61
C ASN A 188 -7.25 -29.67 8.76
N THR A 189 -6.14 -29.79 9.47
CA THR A 189 -5.09 -28.73 9.51
C THR A 189 -4.50 -28.44 8.13
N ALA A 190 -4.52 -29.41 7.21
CA ALA A 190 -4.15 -29.20 5.81
C ALA A 190 -5.22 -28.41 5.02
N MET A 191 -6.46 -28.35 5.52
CA MET A 191 -7.57 -27.63 4.92
C MET A 191 -7.66 -26.17 5.38
N LEU A 192 -7.04 -25.82 6.51
CA LEU A 192 -6.95 -24.45 7.02
C LEU A 192 -6.09 -23.58 6.10
N SER A 193 -6.73 -22.65 5.39
CA SER A 193 -6.06 -21.68 4.53
C SER A 193 -5.94 -20.31 5.20
N HIS A 194 -5.03 -19.48 4.70
CA HIS A 194 -4.94 -18.07 5.12
C HIS A 194 -6.24 -17.30 4.79
N GLU A 195 -6.91 -17.61 3.68
CA GLU A 195 -8.18 -16.98 3.30
C GLU A 195 -9.33 -17.36 4.25
N MET A 196 -9.35 -18.59 4.78
CA MET A 196 -10.35 -19.00 5.75
C MET A 196 -10.14 -18.27 7.09
N ILE A 197 -8.89 -18.24 7.59
CA ILE A 197 -8.54 -17.48 8.79
C ILE A 197 -8.91 -16.01 8.62
N ARG A 198 -8.58 -15.43 7.45
CA ARG A 198 -8.89 -14.05 7.11
C ARG A 198 -10.40 -13.79 7.13
N GLY A 199 -11.21 -14.66 6.54
CA GLY A 199 -12.66 -14.54 6.57
C GLY A 199 -13.25 -14.64 7.98
N ILE A 200 -12.70 -15.50 8.85
CA ILE A 200 -13.08 -15.58 10.27
C ILE A 200 -12.83 -14.23 10.95
N VAL A 201 -11.60 -13.69 10.86
CA VAL A 201 -11.26 -12.44 11.57
C VAL A 201 -11.89 -11.19 10.95
N MET A 202 -12.34 -11.26 9.70
CA MET A 202 -13.15 -10.23 9.04
C MET A 202 -14.64 -10.30 9.42
N GLY A 203 -15.18 -11.48 9.72
CA GLY A 203 -16.58 -11.61 10.19
C GLY A 203 -16.78 -11.06 11.61
N LYS A 204 -18.01 -11.03 12.09
CA LYS A 204 -18.51 -10.51 13.39
C LYS A 204 -18.99 -11.65 14.30
N ASN A 205 -18.36 -12.82 14.21
CA ASN A 205 -18.76 -14.00 14.97
C ASN A 205 -17.76 -14.30 16.09
N GLU A 206 -18.10 -13.87 17.30
CA GLU A 206 -17.27 -14.06 18.49
C GLU A 206 -16.98 -15.53 18.80
N LYS A 207 -17.93 -16.44 18.54
CA LYS A 207 -17.71 -17.88 18.70
C LYS A 207 -16.60 -18.39 17.79
N LEU A 208 -16.57 -17.95 16.53
CA LEU A 208 -15.49 -18.34 15.61
C LEU A 208 -14.14 -17.71 15.99
N TYR A 209 -14.12 -16.54 16.63
CA TYR A 209 -12.88 -16.02 17.22
C TYR A 209 -12.37 -16.92 18.36
N ASP A 210 -13.28 -17.37 19.22
CA ASP A 210 -12.96 -18.30 20.32
C ASP A 210 -12.44 -19.63 19.79
N ASP A 211 -13.10 -20.17 18.77
CA ASP A 211 -12.74 -21.44 18.16
C ASP A 211 -11.37 -21.34 17.45
N LEU A 212 -11.10 -20.22 16.76
CA LEU A 212 -9.77 -19.93 16.20
C LEU A 212 -8.71 -19.75 17.30
N GLY A 213 -9.05 -19.16 18.45
CA GLY A 213 -8.18 -19.05 19.61
C GLY A 213 -7.85 -20.41 20.24
N LYS A 214 -8.84 -21.29 20.40
CA LYS A 214 -8.64 -22.68 20.85
C LYS A 214 -7.76 -23.45 19.87
N PHE A 215 -7.98 -23.27 18.57
CA PHE A 215 -7.14 -23.85 17.52
C PHE A 215 -5.68 -23.38 17.66
N LEU A 216 -5.46 -22.07 17.80
CA LEU A 216 -4.11 -21.49 18.01
C LEU A 216 -3.42 -22.10 19.24
N LEU A 217 -4.16 -22.25 20.35
CA LEU A 217 -3.63 -22.84 21.58
C LEU A 217 -3.29 -24.33 21.41
N ALA A 218 -4.12 -25.07 20.69
CA ALA A 218 -3.93 -26.48 20.40
C ALA A 218 -2.73 -26.74 19.45
N ALA A 219 -2.37 -25.77 18.62
CA ALA A 219 -1.27 -25.86 17.64
C ALA A 219 0.15 -25.92 18.24
N ARG A 220 0.35 -26.48 19.45
CA ARG A 220 1.63 -26.49 20.20
C ARG A 220 2.81 -27.08 19.42
N LEU A 221 2.58 -28.07 18.56
CA LEU A 221 3.62 -28.71 17.74
C LEU A 221 3.57 -28.33 16.24
N GLN A 222 2.62 -27.47 15.84
CA GLN A 222 2.41 -27.11 14.44
C GLN A 222 2.79 -25.64 14.21
N GLU A 223 4.07 -25.37 13.92
CA GLU A 223 4.56 -24.01 13.66
C GLU A 223 3.83 -23.35 12.48
N GLY A 224 3.54 -24.10 11.41
CA GLY A 224 2.80 -23.59 10.25
C GLY A 224 1.39 -23.10 10.60
N ALA A 225 0.69 -23.80 11.49
CA ALA A 225 -0.63 -23.40 11.96
C ALA A 225 -0.57 -22.13 12.82
N ARG A 226 0.40 -22.04 13.75
CA ARG A 226 0.62 -20.82 14.54
C ARG A 226 0.94 -19.63 13.66
N GLN A 227 1.84 -19.82 12.68
CA GLN A 227 2.22 -18.79 11.74
C GLN A 227 1.01 -18.31 10.94
N ALA A 228 0.22 -19.21 10.37
CA ALA A 228 -0.95 -18.86 9.58
C ALA A 228 -1.95 -18.00 10.35
N VAL A 229 -2.23 -18.34 11.63
CA VAL A 229 -3.12 -17.55 12.48
C VAL A 229 -2.50 -16.19 12.82
N CYS A 230 -1.28 -16.16 13.35
CA CYS A 230 -0.67 -14.93 13.84
C CYS A 230 -0.32 -13.95 12.69
N GLU A 231 0.09 -14.44 11.53
CA GLU A 231 0.35 -13.57 10.37
C GLU A 231 -0.94 -13.04 9.71
N THR A 232 -2.11 -13.56 10.08
CA THR A 232 -3.40 -13.20 9.46
C THR A 232 -4.35 -12.48 10.41
N MET A 233 -4.21 -12.65 11.73
CA MET A 233 -5.17 -12.11 12.70
C MET A 233 -5.29 -10.58 12.67
N ASP A 234 -4.28 -9.88 12.18
CA ASP A 234 -4.32 -8.43 12.03
C ASP A 234 -5.04 -7.94 10.77
N ALA A 235 -5.34 -8.83 9.81
CA ALA A 235 -6.02 -8.50 8.56
C ALA A 235 -7.52 -8.17 8.75
N GLY A 236 -8.11 -8.61 9.87
CA GLY A 236 -9.53 -8.49 10.16
C GLY A 236 -9.90 -7.26 11.01
N ARG A 237 -10.95 -7.41 11.81
CA ARG A 237 -11.48 -6.37 12.69
C ARG A 237 -10.70 -6.24 14.00
N PRO A 238 -10.78 -5.09 14.71
CA PRO A 238 -10.17 -4.92 16.03
C PRO A 238 -10.59 -5.99 17.05
N GLU A 239 -11.86 -6.38 17.06
CA GLU A 239 -12.45 -7.32 18.02
C GLU A 239 -11.81 -8.71 17.91
N ALA A 240 -11.70 -9.22 16.68
CA ALA A 240 -11.03 -10.49 16.39
C ALA A 240 -9.56 -10.47 16.83
N PHE A 241 -8.86 -9.38 16.52
CA PHE A 241 -7.46 -9.21 16.91
C PHE A 241 -7.31 -9.20 18.43
N LEU A 242 -8.11 -8.40 19.15
CA LEU A 242 -8.05 -8.30 20.62
C LEU A 242 -8.34 -9.64 21.29
N ARG A 243 -9.28 -10.41 20.76
CA ARG A 243 -9.62 -11.74 21.29
C ARG A 243 -8.44 -12.71 21.15
N LEU A 244 -7.88 -12.82 19.96
CA LEU A 244 -6.71 -13.68 19.69
C LEU A 244 -5.44 -13.18 20.39
N PHE A 245 -5.28 -11.87 20.52
CA PHE A 245 -4.16 -11.25 21.23
C PHE A 245 -4.18 -11.59 22.71
N SER A 246 -5.38 -11.62 23.32
CA SER A 246 -5.56 -12.06 24.71
C SER A 246 -5.17 -13.53 24.89
N VAL A 247 -5.50 -14.40 23.93
CA VAL A 247 -5.03 -15.81 23.94
C VAL A 247 -3.51 -15.89 23.94
N ILE A 248 -2.83 -15.05 23.16
CA ILE A 248 -1.36 -14.97 23.11
C ILE A 248 -0.79 -14.54 24.47
N GLU A 249 -1.34 -13.47 25.06
CA GLU A 249 -0.90 -12.93 26.35
C GLU A 249 -1.12 -13.92 27.51
N GLU A 250 -2.32 -14.50 27.60
CA GLU A 250 -2.72 -15.39 28.71
C GLU A 250 -1.97 -16.73 28.70
N ASN A 251 -1.52 -17.18 27.53
CA ASN A 251 -0.88 -18.49 27.35
C ASN A 251 0.62 -18.40 27.03
N ASP A 252 1.23 -17.22 27.17
CA ASP A 252 2.65 -16.96 26.92
C ASP A 252 3.10 -17.44 25.51
N LEU A 253 2.24 -17.27 24.50
CA LEU A 253 2.55 -17.76 23.15
C LEU A 253 3.69 -16.95 22.49
N ILE A 254 4.07 -15.81 23.06
CA ILE A 254 5.20 -14.99 22.60
C ILE A 254 6.56 -15.71 22.65
N ARG A 255 6.66 -16.81 23.40
CA ARG A 255 7.85 -17.69 23.39
C ARG A 255 8.15 -18.30 22.02
N TYR A 256 7.16 -18.42 21.14
CA TYR A 256 7.33 -18.99 19.80
C TYR A 256 7.85 -17.95 18.80
N SER A 257 8.80 -18.35 17.94
CA SER A 257 9.42 -17.50 16.92
C SER A 257 8.42 -16.92 15.90
N SER A 258 7.47 -17.73 15.44
CA SER A 258 6.38 -17.29 14.55
C SER A 258 5.57 -16.15 15.16
N VAL A 259 5.26 -16.24 16.45
CA VAL A 259 4.50 -15.21 17.19
C VAL A 259 5.33 -13.93 17.34
N LYS A 260 6.61 -14.02 17.71
CA LYS A 260 7.50 -12.84 17.76
C LYS A 260 7.58 -12.13 16.41
N ARG A 261 7.70 -12.88 15.31
CA ARG A 261 7.69 -12.31 13.96
C ARG A 261 6.37 -11.61 13.64
N ALA A 262 5.24 -12.23 13.93
CA ALA A 262 3.93 -11.63 13.70
C ALA A 262 3.79 -10.31 14.48
N VAL A 263 4.14 -10.29 15.76
CA VAL A 263 4.17 -9.07 16.59
C VAL A 263 5.06 -7.98 15.98
N SER A 264 6.26 -8.37 15.50
CA SER A 264 7.18 -7.45 14.80
C SER A 264 6.52 -6.80 13.58
N THR A 265 5.77 -7.59 12.80
CA THR A 265 5.05 -7.11 11.63
C THR A 265 3.92 -6.16 12.05
N TRP A 266 3.14 -6.49 13.06
CA TRP A 266 1.99 -5.68 13.48
C TRP A 266 2.41 -4.27 13.91
N ILE A 267 3.37 -4.16 14.83
CA ILE A 267 3.79 -2.89 15.44
C ILE A 267 4.91 -2.20 14.67
N GLY A 268 5.75 -2.96 13.96
CA GLY A 268 6.84 -2.42 13.17
C GLY A 268 8.13 -2.09 13.89
N ILE A 269 8.21 -2.40 15.18
CA ILE A 269 9.43 -2.31 15.96
C ILE A 269 10.17 -3.63 15.81
N PHE A 270 11.10 -3.67 14.86
CA PHE A 270 11.85 -4.88 14.53
C PHE A 270 13.33 -4.58 14.35
N ASN A 271 14.18 -5.41 14.96
CA ASN A 271 15.60 -5.47 14.64
C ASN A 271 15.87 -6.74 13.83
N GLU A 272 16.18 -6.59 12.54
CA GLU A 272 16.51 -7.68 11.61
C GLU A 272 17.62 -8.60 12.13
N LYS A 273 18.53 -8.08 12.95
CA LYS A 273 19.65 -8.85 13.52
C LYS A 273 19.32 -9.51 14.86
N SER A 274 18.12 -9.30 15.42
CA SER A 274 17.77 -9.78 16.76
C SER A 274 16.25 -9.85 16.99
N VAL A 275 15.60 -10.84 16.36
CA VAL A 275 14.16 -11.15 16.54
C VAL A 275 13.84 -11.48 18.01
N ASP A 276 14.81 -12.02 18.75
CA ASP A 276 14.65 -12.41 20.15
C ASP A 276 14.49 -11.25 21.14
N ARG A 277 14.67 -10.00 20.70
CA ARG A 277 14.48 -8.82 21.56
C ARG A 277 13.02 -8.40 21.75
N ILE A 278 12.07 -9.01 21.02
CA ILE A 278 10.65 -8.85 21.38
C ILE A 278 10.42 -9.55 22.70
N SER A 279 10.12 -8.72 23.70
CA SER A 279 9.93 -9.13 25.07
C SER A 279 8.45 -9.18 25.42
N ASP A 280 8.13 -9.98 26.43
CA ASP A 280 6.82 -9.96 27.11
C ASP A 280 6.42 -8.52 27.52
N LYS A 281 7.40 -7.66 27.85
CA LYS A 281 7.18 -6.23 28.13
C LYS A 281 6.58 -5.48 26.94
N LEU A 282 7.03 -5.73 25.71
CA LEU A 282 6.47 -5.08 24.52
C LEU A 282 5.03 -5.55 24.28
N LEU A 283 4.78 -6.85 24.42
CA LEU A 283 3.44 -7.41 24.25
C LEU A 283 2.45 -6.81 25.26
N ARG A 284 2.83 -6.72 26.54
CA ARG A 284 2.01 -6.07 27.58
C ARG A 284 1.79 -4.58 27.29
N LEU A 285 2.82 -3.87 26.84
CA LEU A 285 2.71 -2.46 26.45
C LEU A 285 1.69 -2.29 25.32
N MET A 286 1.74 -3.14 24.29
CA MET A 286 0.77 -3.17 23.20
C MET A 286 -0.65 -3.43 23.71
N GLY A 287 -0.84 -4.48 24.51
CA GLY A 287 -2.15 -4.84 25.06
C GLY A 287 -2.78 -3.72 25.88
N ARG A 288 -1.98 -3.05 26.72
CA ARG A 288 -2.47 -1.92 27.52
C ARG A 288 -2.76 -0.69 26.67
N CYS A 289 -1.89 -0.33 25.72
CA CYS A 289 -2.17 0.79 24.81
C CYS A 289 -3.47 0.57 24.01
N LEU A 290 -3.77 -0.67 23.61
CA LEU A 290 -5.01 -0.98 22.89
C LEU A 290 -6.28 -0.90 23.76
N ARG A 291 -6.18 -1.20 25.06
CA ARG A 291 -7.35 -1.34 25.95
C ARG A 291 -7.56 -0.19 26.93
N GLU A 292 -6.51 0.59 27.23
CA GLU A 292 -6.51 1.62 28.27
C GLU A 292 -6.16 3.01 27.67
N PRO A 293 -7.16 3.83 27.29
CA PRO A 293 -6.91 5.13 26.66
C PRO A 293 -6.03 6.08 27.50
N ALA A 294 -6.21 6.10 28.82
CA ALA A 294 -5.40 6.92 29.72
C ALA A 294 -3.92 6.50 29.72
N PHE A 295 -3.66 5.20 29.75
CA PHE A 295 -2.29 4.66 29.68
C PHE A 295 -1.64 4.96 28.33
N LEU A 296 -2.39 4.90 27.23
CA LEU A 296 -1.92 5.29 25.90
C LEU A 296 -1.46 6.76 25.90
N ASP A 297 -2.27 7.67 26.43
CA ASP A 297 -1.93 9.10 26.47
C ASP A 297 -0.71 9.37 27.38
N GLU A 298 -0.57 8.64 28.49
CA GLU A 298 0.65 8.66 29.31
C GLU A 298 1.87 8.26 28.49
N GLN A 299 1.78 7.20 27.67
CA GLN A 299 2.91 6.73 26.85
C GLN A 299 3.34 7.78 25.80
N LEU A 300 2.39 8.48 25.19
CA LEU A 300 2.68 9.59 24.26
C LEU A 300 3.40 10.76 24.93
N ALA A 301 3.19 10.97 26.23
CA ALA A 301 3.82 12.03 27.00
C ALA A 301 5.26 11.68 27.47
N THR A 302 5.67 10.40 27.36
CA THR A 302 7.03 9.97 27.74
C THR A 302 8.09 10.43 26.72
N ASN A 303 9.37 10.14 26.99
CA ASN A 303 10.46 10.22 26.01
C ASN A 303 10.97 8.84 25.57
N ASP A 304 10.25 7.76 25.92
CA ASP A 304 10.64 6.40 25.55
C ASP A 304 10.16 6.10 24.12
N ALA A 305 11.12 5.79 23.23
CA ALA A 305 10.82 5.59 21.82
C ALA A 305 9.89 4.40 21.56
N VAL A 306 9.98 3.34 22.37
CA VAL A 306 9.12 2.16 22.25
C VAL A 306 7.71 2.50 22.73
N ALA A 307 7.58 3.21 23.86
CA ALA A 307 6.31 3.65 24.42
C ALA A 307 5.53 4.53 23.44
N ILE A 308 6.17 5.59 22.93
CA ILE A 308 5.56 6.50 21.95
C ILE A 308 5.17 5.74 20.67
N SER A 309 6.08 4.93 20.12
CA SER A 309 5.80 4.18 18.88
C SER A 309 4.63 3.20 19.07
N CYS A 310 4.54 2.56 20.23
CA CYS A 310 3.44 1.67 20.56
C CYS A 310 2.11 2.41 20.70
N ALA A 311 2.12 3.58 21.35
CA ALA A 311 0.92 4.40 21.49
C ALA A 311 0.42 4.97 20.16
N LEU A 312 1.33 5.40 19.28
CA LEU A 312 0.99 5.84 17.92
C LEU A 312 0.42 4.69 17.08
N TRP A 313 1.03 3.49 17.16
CA TRP A 313 0.49 2.29 16.54
C TRP A 313 -0.90 1.94 17.09
N ALA A 314 -1.11 2.00 18.40
CA ALA A 314 -2.40 1.68 19.01
C ALA A 314 -3.51 2.65 18.59
N LYS A 315 -3.21 3.95 18.40
CA LYS A 315 -4.17 4.87 17.76
C LYS A 315 -4.47 4.43 16.33
N GLY A 316 -3.42 4.19 15.54
CA GLY A 316 -3.53 3.82 14.14
C GLY A 316 -4.21 2.47 13.89
N PHE A 317 -4.15 1.58 14.88
CA PHE A 317 -4.84 0.30 14.89
C PHE A 317 -6.35 0.45 14.82
N TYR A 318 -6.90 1.47 15.47
CA TYR A 318 -8.31 1.81 15.37
C TYR A 318 -8.57 2.74 14.18
N ASP A 319 -7.81 3.83 14.06
CA ASP A 319 -7.89 4.75 12.91
C ASP A 319 -6.54 5.45 12.64
N ALA A 320 -6.07 5.38 11.41
CA ALA A 320 -4.80 5.98 11.00
C ALA A 320 -4.81 7.52 11.05
N GLY A 321 -5.97 8.15 10.89
CA GLY A 321 -6.15 9.59 11.07
C GLY A 321 -5.90 10.02 12.52
N ASP A 322 -6.40 9.28 13.50
CA ASP A 322 -6.13 9.53 14.93
C ASP A 322 -4.63 9.46 15.26
N ALA A 323 -3.91 8.53 14.62
CA ALA A 323 -2.46 8.44 14.74
C ALA A 323 -1.75 9.63 14.09
N VAL A 324 -2.19 10.05 12.91
CA VAL A 324 -1.69 11.25 12.22
C VAL A 324 -1.87 12.49 13.08
N ASP A 325 -3.05 12.66 13.67
CA ASP A 325 -3.33 13.78 14.57
C ASP A 325 -2.43 13.77 15.82
N ALA A 326 -2.15 12.58 16.37
CA ALA A 326 -1.20 12.43 17.46
C ALA A 326 0.24 12.79 17.04
N VAL A 327 0.69 12.34 15.87
CA VAL A 327 2.00 12.72 15.32
C VAL A 327 2.09 14.23 15.12
N ILE A 328 1.07 14.87 14.55
CA ILE A 328 1.02 16.32 14.35
C ILE A 328 1.10 17.07 15.69
N ARG A 329 0.40 16.58 16.74
CA ARG A 329 0.52 17.16 18.08
C ARG A 329 1.95 17.04 18.63
N LEU A 330 2.61 15.91 18.45
CA LEU A 330 4.00 15.71 18.86
C LEU A 330 4.96 16.63 18.07
N ILE A 331 4.78 16.79 16.75
CA ILE A 331 5.56 17.71 15.93
C ILE A 331 5.46 19.15 16.46
N ARG A 332 4.24 19.60 16.78
CA ARG A 332 3.98 20.98 17.24
C ARG A 332 4.46 21.25 18.66
N ARG A 333 4.30 20.30 19.58
CA ARG A 333 4.41 20.55 21.03
C ARG A 333 5.41 19.66 21.77
N GLY A 334 5.87 18.58 21.14
CA GLY A 334 6.73 17.59 21.78
C GLY A 334 8.18 18.03 21.94
N THR A 335 8.92 17.29 22.76
CA THR A 335 10.38 17.38 22.85
C THR A 335 11.02 16.95 21.53
N ARG A 336 12.30 17.30 21.30
CA ARG A 336 13.03 16.83 20.12
C ARG A 336 12.98 15.29 20.00
N GLN A 337 13.15 14.57 21.11
CA GLN A 337 13.07 13.10 21.12
C GLN A 337 11.70 12.58 20.70
N GLN A 338 10.62 13.19 21.19
CA GLN A 338 9.25 12.83 20.82
C GLN A 338 8.98 13.10 19.33
N LYS A 339 9.39 14.28 18.84
CA LYS A 339 9.27 14.67 17.43
C LYS A 339 9.99 13.69 16.50
N MET A 340 11.24 13.37 16.83
CA MET A 340 12.05 12.41 16.08
C MET A 340 11.43 11.01 16.14
N THR A 341 10.98 10.55 17.30
CA THR A 341 10.34 9.22 17.43
C THR A 341 9.08 9.11 16.58
N ALA A 342 8.27 10.17 16.52
CA ALA A 342 7.06 10.19 15.71
C ALA A 342 7.34 9.97 14.21
N SER A 343 8.53 10.33 13.73
CA SER A 343 8.94 10.08 12.34
C SER A 343 9.03 8.58 12.01
N TYR A 344 9.40 7.75 12.99
CA TYR A 344 9.50 6.31 12.82
C TYR A 344 8.14 5.70 12.48
N PHE A 345 7.08 6.20 13.12
CA PHE A 345 5.71 5.78 12.82
C PHE A 345 5.26 6.21 11.42
N SER A 346 5.68 7.38 10.91
CA SER A 346 5.26 7.90 9.60
C SER A 346 5.53 6.93 8.43
N TYR A 347 6.55 6.08 8.52
CA TYR A 347 6.83 5.03 7.52
C TYR A 347 5.78 3.92 7.48
N SER A 348 4.99 3.78 8.55
CA SER A 348 3.91 2.81 8.67
C SER A 348 2.66 3.22 7.90
N LEU A 349 2.49 4.52 7.62
CA LEU A 349 1.33 5.05 6.90
C LEU A 349 1.44 4.72 5.42
N GLN A 350 0.63 3.81 4.89
CA GLN A 350 0.64 3.50 3.45
C GLN A 350 -0.18 4.47 2.60
N ASP A 351 -1.13 5.19 3.20
CA ASP A 351 -1.88 6.24 2.52
C ASP A 351 -0.97 7.47 2.27
N GLU A 352 -0.77 7.81 0.99
CA GLU A 352 0.11 8.90 0.57
C GLU A 352 -0.37 10.27 1.07
N LYS A 353 -1.68 10.51 1.20
CA LYS A 353 -2.21 11.78 1.68
C LYS A 353 -1.93 11.96 3.18
N LEU A 354 -2.20 10.92 3.98
CA LEU A 354 -1.90 10.94 5.40
C LEU A 354 -0.39 11.14 5.66
N ARG A 355 0.44 10.43 4.89
CA ARG A 355 1.90 10.56 4.97
C ARG A 355 2.36 11.97 4.57
N MET A 356 1.80 12.52 3.49
CA MET A 356 2.09 13.87 3.01
C MET A 356 1.69 14.93 4.05
N GLN A 357 0.53 14.79 4.70
CA GLN A 357 0.06 15.72 5.72
C GLN A 357 1.06 15.83 6.89
N VAL A 358 1.51 14.70 7.41
CA VAL A 358 2.51 14.65 8.49
C VAL A 358 3.84 15.28 8.06
N SER A 359 4.32 14.94 6.86
CA SER A 359 5.59 15.48 6.36
C SER A 359 5.54 16.97 6.08
N LYS A 360 4.42 17.49 5.56
CA LYS A 360 4.19 18.93 5.41
C LYS A 360 4.28 19.65 6.75
N GLU A 361 3.58 19.14 7.77
CA GLU A 361 3.62 19.72 9.11
C GLU A 361 5.03 19.76 9.68
N ALA A 362 5.81 18.67 9.53
CA ALA A 362 7.18 18.60 10.01
C ALA A 362 8.09 19.63 9.33
N ILE A 363 8.07 19.70 7.99
CA ILE A 363 8.88 20.65 7.21
C ILE A 363 8.51 22.10 7.57
N LEU A 364 7.24 22.40 7.78
CA LEU A 364 6.78 23.74 8.16
C LEU A 364 7.16 24.12 9.60
N SER A 365 7.24 23.14 10.50
CA SER A 365 7.44 23.39 11.94
C SER A 365 8.88 23.70 12.31
N ALA A 366 9.84 23.14 11.59
CA ALA A 366 11.28 23.35 11.85
C ALA A 366 12.10 23.15 10.57
N PRO A 367 11.92 23.98 9.52
CA PRO A 367 12.65 23.85 8.26
C PRO A 367 14.17 23.97 8.43
N GLU A 368 14.63 24.65 9.48
CA GLU A 368 16.03 24.85 9.81
C GLU A 368 16.73 23.58 10.36
N ASP A 369 16.02 22.68 11.02
CA ASP A 369 16.57 21.43 11.57
C ASP A 369 16.61 20.34 10.49
N LEU A 370 17.76 20.24 9.79
CA LEU A 370 17.93 19.29 8.69
C LEU A 370 17.82 17.82 9.12
N GLU A 371 18.21 17.47 10.34
CA GLU A 371 18.07 16.11 10.85
C GLU A 371 16.59 15.75 11.06
N PHE A 372 15.83 16.68 11.62
CA PHE A 372 14.39 16.51 11.79
C PHE A 372 13.67 16.45 10.44
N VAL A 373 13.98 17.35 9.50
CA VAL A 373 13.42 17.32 8.15
C VAL A 373 13.74 16.01 7.42
N ALA A 374 14.99 15.53 7.52
CA ALA A 374 15.40 14.27 6.91
C ALA A 374 14.54 13.09 7.37
N CYS A 375 14.13 13.08 8.63
CA CYS A 375 13.30 12.03 9.21
C CYS A 375 11.87 11.97 8.63
N PHE A 376 11.37 13.05 8.04
CA PHE A 376 10.03 13.12 7.44
C PHE A 376 10.06 13.26 5.92
N MET A 377 11.21 13.53 5.30
CA MET A 377 11.36 13.73 3.86
C MET A 377 10.83 12.56 3.02
N PRO A 378 11.05 11.27 3.38
CA PRO A 378 10.51 10.15 2.60
C PRO A 378 8.99 10.11 2.52
N GLY A 379 8.30 10.77 3.46
CA GLY A 379 6.85 10.91 3.43
C GLY A 379 6.32 12.07 2.58
N PHE A 380 7.14 13.08 2.33
CA PHE A 380 6.78 14.20 1.47
C PHE A 380 6.90 13.77 0.00
N MET A 381 5.82 13.79 -0.76
CA MET A 381 5.78 13.34 -2.17
C MET A 381 6.49 11.98 -2.37
N ALA A 382 6.12 10.97 -1.58
CA ALA A 382 6.79 9.66 -1.58
C ALA A 382 6.85 9.02 -2.97
N SER A 383 5.86 9.27 -3.83
CA SER A 383 5.81 8.76 -5.21
C SER A 383 6.61 9.59 -6.23
N ALA A 384 7.27 10.69 -5.85
CA ALA A 384 7.85 11.66 -6.80
C ALA A 384 8.72 11.02 -7.90
N ASN A 385 9.59 10.06 -7.55
CA ASN A 385 10.37 9.30 -8.53
C ASN A 385 9.51 8.59 -9.56
N SER A 386 8.57 7.76 -9.10
CA SER A 386 7.65 7.03 -9.99
C SER A 386 6.76 7.95 -10.82
N ARG A 387 6.46 9.16 -10.33
CA ARG A 387 5.64 10.14 -11.06
C ARG A 387 6.34 10.63 -12.32
N PHE A 388 7.63 10.94 -12.29
CA PHE A 388 8.37 11.32 -13.51
C PHE A 388 8.21 10.29 -14.63
N TYR A 389 8.31 9.00 -14.33
CA TYR A 389 8.07 7.95 -15.32
C TYR A 389 6.63 7.97 -15.86
N SER A 390 5.64 8.12 -14.98
CA SER A 390 4.23 8.16 -15.39
C SER A 390 3.91 9.30 -16.34
N LEU A 391 4.64 10.43 -16.25
CA LEU A 391 4.45 11.60 -17.10
C LEU A 391 4.97 11.38 -18.53
N VAL A 392 5.93 10.48 -18.73
CA VAL A 392 6.59 10.24 -20.03
C VAL A 392 6.30 8.84 -20.59
N LYS A 393 5.31 8.15 -20.02
CA LYS A 393 4.91 6.81 -20.42
C LYS A 393 3.65 6.84 -21.28
N GLU A 394 3.71 6.13 -22.42
CA GLU A 394 2.53 5.86 -23.26
C GLU A 394 1.53 4.95 -22.51
N GLU A 395 0.23 5.23 -22.65
CA GLU A 395 -0.85 4.51 -21.94
C GLU A 395 -0.89 3.01 -22.27
N SER A 396 -0.47 2.61 -23.47
CA SER A 396 -0.44 1.21 -23.92
C SER A 396 0.86 0.47 -23.60
N SER A 397 1.88 1.13 -23.05
CA SER A 397 3.19 0.51 -22.86
C SER A 397 3.25 -0.29 -21.55
N SER A 398 3.56 -1.58 -21.65
CA SER A 398 3.90 -2.42 -20.48
C SER A 398 5.37 -2.29 -20.07
N VAL A 399 6.18 -1.53 -20.83
CA VAL A 399 7.62 -1.43 -20.64
C VAL A 399 7.92 -0.61 -19.38
N TYR A 400 8.73 -1.18 -18.48
CA TYR A 400 9.20 -0.55 -17.23
C TYR A 400 10.40 0.38 -17.45
N SER A 401 10.85 0.50 -18.69
CA SER A 401 12.01 1.28 -19.10
C SER A 401 11.60 2.35 -20.10
N ILE A 402 12.18 3.54 -19.92
CA ILE A 402 12.07 4.62 -20.91
C ILE A 402 13.14 4.51 -22.00
N ARG A 403 14.08 3.56 -21.92
CA ARG A 403 15.27 3.48 -22.80
C ARG A 403 14.92 3.59 -24.29
N ASP A 404 14.02 2.72 -24.75
CA ASP A 404 13.63 2.62 -26.16
C ASP A 404 12.24 3.24 -26.43
N ALA A 405 11.67 3.89 -25.41
CA ALA A 405 10.39 4.55 -25.55
C ALA A 405 10.56 5.85 -26.34
N LYS A 406 9.65 6.07 -27.30
CA LYS A 406 9.58 7.33 -28.06
C LYS A 406 9.56 8.52 -27.12
N VAL A 407 10.18 9.61 -27.55
CA VAL A 407 10.02 10.90 -26.86
C VAL A 407 8.56 11.32 -27.07
N ILE A 408 7.85 11.47 -25.95
CA ILE A 408 6.48 11.96 -25.94
C ILE A 408 6.42 13.24 -25.13
N ARG A 409 5.47 14.11 -25.47
CA ARG A 409 5.17 15.29 -24.66
C ARG A 409 4.81 14.84 -23.24
N PRO A 410 5.55 15.29 -22.20
CA PRO A 410 5.24 14.90 -20.84
C PRO A 410 3.83 15.36 -20.43
N LYS A 411 3.11 14.49 -19.74
CA LYS A 411 1.76 14.78 -19.23
C LYS A 411 1.82 15.91 -18.20
N LYS A 412 0.74 16.67 -18.10
CA LYS A 412 0.56 17.64 -17.02
C LYS A 412 0.06 16.93 -15.77
N ILE A 413 0.40 17.50 -14.63
CA ILE A 413 -0.07 17.08 -13.31
C ILE A 413 -0.58 18.33 -12.58
N GLU A 414 -1.77 18.22 -12.01
CA GLU A 414 -2.41 19.34 -11.31
C GLU A 414 -1.77 19.57 -9.95
N VAL A 415 -1.57 20.83 -9.55
CA VAL A 415 -1.04 21.21 -8.22
C VAL A 415 -1.84 20.57 -7.08
N THR A 416 -3.15 20.39 -7.30
CA THR A 416 -4.10 19.83 -6.34
C THR A 416 -3.89 18.36 -6.00
N GLU A 417 -3.01 17.66 -6.74
CA GLU A 417 -2.65 16.28 -6.45
C GLU A 417 -1.84 16.16 -5.14
N PHE A 418 -0.96 17.14 -4.87
CA PHE A 418 -0.08 17.15 -3.69
C PHE A 418 -0.29 18.37 -2.79
N PHE A 419 -0.87 19.45 -3.32
CA PHE A 419 -1.00 20.74 -2.64
C PHE A 419 -2.45 21.22 -2.62
N ALA A 420 -2.79 22.16 -1.74
CA ALA A 420 -4.10 22.79 -1.73
C ALA A 420 -4.27 23.69 -2.97
N ASP A 421 -3.21 24.42 -3.33
CA ASP A 421 -3.17 25.36 -4.45
C ASP A 421 -1.72 25.61 -4.90
N ALA A 422 -1.55 26.45 -5.92
CA ALA A 422 -0.24 26.85 -6.43
C ALA A 422 0.61 27.62 -5.40
N GLY A 423 -0.01 28.41 -4.51
CA GLY A 423 0.70 29.17 -3.49
C GLY A 423 1.33 28.26 -2.43
N GLU A 424 0.64 27.21 -2.01
CA GLU A 424 1.21 26.19 -1.13
C GLU A 424 2.38 25.45 -1.82
N ALA A 425 2.22 25.09 -3.10
CA ALA A 425 3.28 24.45 -3.88
C ALA A 425 4.54 25.33 -3.98
N GLU A 426 4.39 26.63 -4.24
CA GLU A 426 5.48 27.61 -4.27
C GLU A 426 6.18 27.77 -2.92
N ARG A 427 5.40 27.80 -1.83
CA ARG A 427 5.96 27.84 -0.47
C ARG A 427 6.86 26.63 -0.22
N PHE A 428 6.40 25.43 -0.53
CA PHE A 428 7.21 24.22 -0.37
C PHE A 428 8.41 24.18 -1.32
N TYR A 429 8.27 24.69 -2.56
CA TYR A 429 9.40 24.86 -3.46
C TYR A 429 10.50 25.72 -2.82
N GLY A 430 10.13 26.89 -2.27
CA GLY A 430 11.06 27.78 -1.58
C GLY A 430 11.75 27.12 -0.38
N LEU A 431 10.99 26.40 0.45
CA LEU A 431 11.54 25.67 1.60
C LEU A 431 12.52 24.58 1.18
N LEU A 432 12.18 23.78 0.18
CA LEU A 432 13.07 22.73 -0.33
C LEU A 432 14.34 23.32 -0.97
N LYS A 433 14.23 24.47 -1.63
CA LYS A 433 15.39 25.18 -2.20
C LYS A 433 16.34 25.67 -1.11
N ASP A 434 15.82 26.22 -0.02
CA ASP A 434 16.62 26.60 1.16
C ASP A 434 17.29 25.38 1.81
N ILE A 435 16.53 24.28 2.00
CA ILE A 435 17.05 23.01 2.50
C ILE A 435 18.20 22.50 1.60
N LEU A 436 18.03 22.52 0.28
CA LEU A 436 19.05 22.11 -0.68
C LEU A 436 20.32 22.96 -0.56
N GLY A 437 20.18 24.27 -0.34
CA GLY A 437 21.29 25.20 -0.17
C GLY A 437 22.10 24.97 1.12
N ARG A 438 21.46 24.46 2.17
CA ARG A 438 22.10 24.15 3.46
C ARG A 438 22.61 22.71 3.57
N LEU A 439 22.12 21.80 2.72
CA LEU A 439 22.48 20.39 2.76
C LEU A 439 23.96 20.20 2.35
N PRO A 440 24.76 19.43 3.12
CA PRO A 440 26.12 19.07 2.69
C PRO A 440 26.11 18.34 1.33
N LYS A 441 27.15 18.53 0.51
CA LYS A 441 27.26 17.86 -0.80
C LYS A 441 27.16 16.33 -0.73
N LYS A 442 27.67 15.73 0.36
CA LYS A 442 27.61 14.29 0.61
C LYS A 442 26.26 13.81 1.16
N GLY A 443 25.30 14.70 1.36
CA GLY A 443 24.06 14.43 2.08
C GLY A 443 24.23 14.47 3.60
N LEU A 444 23.15 14.12 4.28
CA LEU A 444 23.04 14.00 5.72
C LEU A 444 22.71 12.55 6.10
N THR A 445 23.36 12.04 7.16
CA THR A 445 23.10 10.72 7.73
C THR A 445 22.94 10.86 9.24
N VAL A 446 21.86 10.32 9.79
CA VAL A 446 21.58 10.24 11.23
C VAL A 446 21.58 8.77 11.63
N ALA A 447 22.61 8.33 12.35
CA ALA A 447 22.79 6.93 12.77
C ALA A 447 23.49 6.82 14.14
N PRO A 448 22.87 6.17 15.15
CA PRO A 448 21.47 5.77 15.18
C PRO A 448 20.55 7.00 15.27
N CYS A 449 19.35 6.91 14.70
CA CYS A 449 18.35 7.98 14.76
C CYS A 449 17.39 7.82 15.96
N ILE A 450 16.61 6.73 15.99
CA ILE A 450 15.60 6.48 17.04
C ILE A 450 15.96 5.23 17.84
N PHE A 451 16.14 4.13 17.12
CA PHE A 451 16.60 2.86 17.66
C PHE A 451 18.05 2.61 17.23
N PRO A 452 18.80 1.76 17.95
CA PRO A 452 20.18 1.42 17.59
C PRO A 452 20.38 0.86 16.17
N TRP A 453 19.32 0.31 15.56
CA TRP A 453 19.32 -0.25 14.21
C TRP A 453 18.66 0.68 13.17
N HIS A 454 18.17 1.86 13.59
CA HIS A 454 17.47 2.79 12.71
C HIS A 454 18.43 3.90 12.24
N GLN A 455 18.50 4.09 10.93
CA GLN A 455 19.30 5.11 10.27
C GLN A 455 18.42 5.88 9.28
N VAL A 456 18.64 7.19 9.20
CA VAL A 456 17.97 8.08 8.25
C VAL A 456 19.04 8.76 7.39
N GLU A 457 18.77 8.83 6.09
CA GLU A 457 19.61 9.54 5.13
C GLU A 457 18.76 10.52 4.32
N MET A 458 19.36 11.67 4.00
CA MET A 458 18.78 12.64 3.07
C MET A 458 19.89 13.15 2.16
N THR A 459 19.75 12.84 0.88
CA THR A 459 20.69 13.24 -0.18
C THR A 459 20.18 14.48 -0.92
N GLN A 460 21.04 15.14 -1.68
CA GLN A 460 20.59 16.21 -2.58
C GLN A 460 19.59 15.70 -3.62
N SER A 461 19.73 14.44 -4.06
CA SER A 461 18.79 13.78 -4.97
C SER A 461 17.37 13.77 -4.42
N ASP A 462 17.20 13.43 -3.14
CA ASP A 462 15.89 13.35 -2.49
C ASP A 462 15.15 14.69 -2.56
N VAL A 463 15.87 15.80 -2.40
CA VAL A 463 15.31 17.15 -2.44
C VAL A 463 15.06 17.60 -3.88
N VAL A 464 16.01 17.39 -4.78
CA VAL A 464 15.96 17.87 -6.17
C VAL A 464 14.84 17.23 -6.97
N ILE A 465 14.59 15.93 -6.80
CA ILE A 465 13.47 15.25 -7.47
C ILE A 465 12.13 15.92 -7.11
N ARG A 466 11.94 16.30 -5.85
CA ARG A 466 10.72 16.98 -5.38
C ARG A 466 10.62 18.40 -5.94
N LEU A 467 11.73 19.15 -5.92
CA LEU A 467 11.81 20.48 -6.55
C LEU A 467 11.44 20.42 -8.04
N GLY A 468 11.99 19.46 -8.77
CA GLY A 468 11.71 19.27 -10.20
C GLY A 468 10.24 18.96 -10.47
N LEU A 469 9.63 18.09 -9.66
CA LEU A 469 8.21 17.75 -9.82
C LEU A 469 7.31 18.95 -9.49
N ILE A 470 7.62 19.71 -8.43
CA ILE A 470 6.86 20.93 -8.10
C ILE A 470 7.00 21.99 -9.19
N ALA A 471 8.21 22.22 -9.73
CA ALA A 471 8.41 23.12 -10.87
C ALA A 471 7.59 22.68 -12.08
N TRP A 472 7.55 21.37 -12.36
CA TRP A 472 6.72 20.81 -13.43
C TRP A 472 5.22 21.00 -13.16
N MET A 473 4.74 20.90 -11.93
CA MET A 473 3.34 21.19 -11.60
C MET A 473 2.99 22.67 -11.78
N LEU A 474 3.92 23.57 -11.43
CA LEU A 474 3.71 25.03 -11.49
C LEU A 474 3.87 25.62 -12.90
N GLN A 475 4.63 24.97 -13.78
CA GLN A 475 4.87 25.40 -15.17
C GLN A 475 5.37 26.86 -15.30
N ARG A 476 6.15 27.34 -14.32
CA ARG A 476 6.80 28.66 -14.37
C ARG A 476 8.20 28.52 -14.94
N GLU A 477 8.51 29.28 -16.00
CA GLU A 477 9.78 29.19 -16.74
C GLU A 477 11.01 29.33 -15.83
N GLU A 478 11.01 30.30 -14.92
CA GLU A 478 12.12 30.50 -13.96
C GLU A 478 12.35 29.26 -13.07
N LEU A 479 11.28 28.63 -12.58
CA LEU A 479 11.37 27.45 -11.71
C LEU A 479 11.79 26.20 -12.48
N LEU A 480 11.37 26.09 -13.75
CA LEU A 480 11.78 25.02 -14.66
C LEU A 480 13.27 25.13 -15.01
N ASP A 481 13.76 26.35 -15.24
CA ASP A 481 15.18 26.61 -15.50
C ASP A 481 16.05 26.29 -14.28
N GLU A 482 15.64 26.70 -13.08
CA GLU A 482 16.31 26.34 -11.83
C GLU A 482 16.32 24.82 -11.61
N ALA A 483 15.15 24.18 -11.73
CA ALA A 483 15.01 22.74 -11.55
C ALA A 483 15.88 21.93 -12.54
N ALA A 484 15.95 22.36 -13.80
CA ALA A 484 16.80 21.75 -14.80
C ALA A 484 18.28 21.84 -14.43
N GLY A 485 18.73 22.98 -13.88
CA GLY A 485 20.11 23.16 -13.43
C GLY A 485 20.54 22.18 -12.33
N TRP A 486 19.59 21.59 -11.60
CA TRP A 486 19.88 20.58 -10.56
C TRP A 486 19.80 19.13 -11.03
N ILE A 487 19.42 18.84 -12.28
CA ILE A 487 19.37 17.46 -12.82
C ILE A 487 20.66 16.66 -12.54
N PRO A 488 21.88 17.23 -12.66
CA PRO A 488 23.12 16.50 -12.33
C PRO A 488 23.22 16.02 -10.88
N LEU A 489 22.51 16.66 -9.94
CA LEU A 489 22.50 16.29 -8.51
C LEU A 489 21.57 15.09 -8.21
N ILE A 490 20.69 14.73 -9.15
CA ILE A 490 19.86 13.54 -9.01
C ILE A 490 20.77 12.32 -9.08
N GLY A 491 20.80 11.52 -8.03
CA GLY A 491 21.70 10.37 -7.89
C GLY A 491 21.39 9.24 -8.88
N GLN A 492 22.34 8.32 -9.05
CA GLN A 492 22.23 7.18 -9.98
C GLN A 492 21.27 6.06 -9.51
N GLY A 493 20.48 6.31 -8.45
CA GLY A 493 19.48 5.39 -7.90
C GLY A 493 20.06 4.09 -7.32
N GLY A 494 20.30 4.09 -6.01
CA GLY A 494 20.82 2.93 -5.27
C GLY A 494 19.76 1.91 -4.80
N SER A 495 18.48 2.10 -5.09
CA SER A 495 17.44 1.12 -4.73
C SER A 495 16.31 1.08 -5.76
N TYR A 496 16.18 -0.05 -6.46
CA TYR A 496 15.05 -0.52 -7.30
C TYR A 496 14.39 0.44 -8.33
N SER A 497 14.79 1.71 -8.45
CA SER A 497 14.33 2.68 -9.47
C SER A 497 15.50 3.54 -9.99
N GLY A 498 16.52 2.85 -10.51
CA GLY A 498 17.83 3.37 -10.95
C GLY A 498 17.85 4.31 -12.17
N MET A 499 16.77 5.00 -12.54
CA MET A 499 16.76 5.89 -13.73
C MET A 499 16.05 7.24 -13.48
N SER A 500 16.07 7.71 -12.23
CA SER A 500 15.34 8.92 -11.83
C SER A 500 15.88 10.18 -12.54
N ARG A 501 17.19 10.24 -12.85
CA ARG A 501 17.79 11.35 -13.60
C ARG A 501 17.31 11.39 -15.06
N ALA A 502 17.34 10.27 -15.76
CA ALA A 502 16.86 10.15 -17.13
C ALA A 502 15.36 10.53 -17.25
N ALA A 503 14.52 10.04 -16.33
CA ALA A 503 13.11 10.39 -16.30
C ALA A 503 12.88 11.90 -16.05
N ALA A 504 13.62 12.50 -15.10
CA ALA A 504 13.58 13.94 -14.86
C ALA A 504 14.04 14.75 -16.07
N ALA A 505 15.09 14.31 -16.77
CA ALA A 505 15.56 14.93 -18.01
C ALA A 505 14.48 14.88 -19.10
N ARG A 506 13.83 13.73 -19.31
CA ARG A 506 12.71 13.61 -20.27
C ARG A 506 11.56 14.58 -19.99
N VAL A 507 11.31 14.90 -18.73
CA VAL A 507 10.24 15.82 -18.35
C VAL A 507 10.67 17.27 -18.47
N LEU A 508 11.77 17.65 -17.81
CA LEU A 508 12.17 19.06 -17.65
C LEU A 508 12.88 19.63 -18.88
N LEU A 509 13.49 18.77 -19.70
CA LEU A 509 14.24 19.13 -20.91
C LEU A 509 13.51 18.72 -22.20
N TYR A 510 12.21 18.43 -22.14
CA TYR A 510 11.41 18.22 -23.35
C TYR A 510 11.30 19.53 -24.13
N ARG A 511 11.89 19.56 -25.34
CA ARG A 511 11.89 20.71 -26.28
C ARG A 511 12.12 22.05 -25.54
N PRO A 512 13.31 22.24 -24.94
CA PRO A 512 13.56 23.35 -24.05
C PRO A 512 13.52 24.68 -24.81
N MET A 513 12.79 25.65 -24.26
CA MET A 513 12.66 26.99 -24.85
C MET A 513 13.77 27.93 -24.40
N SER A 514 14.31 27.74 -23.19
CA SER A 514 15.32 28.61 -22.60
C SER A 514 16.74 28.14 -22.92
N GLY A 515 17.67 29.09 -23.06
CA GLY A 515 19.10 28.79 -23.22
C GLY A 515 19.68 28.01 -22.04
N VAL A 516 19.16 28.22 -20.82
CA VAL A 516 19.57 27.49 -19.62
C VAL A 516 19.26 26.00 -19.76
N ARG A 517 18.03 25.64 -20.14
CA ARG A 517 17.64 24.23 -20.29
C ARG A 517 18.31 23.57 -21.50
N LYS A 518 18.51 24.29 -22.60
CA LYS A 518 19.31 23.82 -23.75
C LYS A 518 20.74 23.47 -23.34
N LYS A 519 21.39 24.36 -22.58
CA LYS A 519 22.75 24.13 -22.06
C LYS A 519 22.81 22.86 -21.22
N VAL A 520 21.88 22.68 -20.28
CA VAL A 520 21.83 21.45 -19.46
C VAL A 520 21.64 20.22 -20.35
N LEU A 521 20.72 20.26 -21.33
CA LEU A 521 20.50 19.14 -22.25
C LEU A 521 21.79 18.75 -23.01
N PHE A 522 22.53 19.73 -23.53
CA PHE A 522 23.77 19.49 -24.26
C PHE A 522 24.92 18.99 -23.36
N GLU A 523 24.99 19.47 -22.12
CA GLU A 523 25.93 18.91 -21.13
C GLU A 523 25.65 17.43 -20.84
N LEU A 524 24.37 17.03 -20.82
CA LEU A 524 23.99 15.63 -20.60
C LEU A 524 24.35 14.69 -21.77
N LEU A 525 24.64 15.19 -22.98
CA LEU A 525 25.19 14.40 -24.09
C LEU A 525 26.59 13.85 -23.78
N HIS A 526 27.26 14.36 -22.76
CA HIS A 526 28.57 13.88 -22.28
C HIS A 526 28.48 13.20 -20.92
N ASN A 527 27.25 12.93 -20.43
CA ASN A 527 27.06 12.29 -19.14
C ASN A 527 27.61 10.85 -19.16
N PRO A 528 28.41 10.42 -18.16
CA PRO A 528 28.95 9.07 -18.13
C PRO A 528 27.90 7.99 -17.84
N GLU A 529 26.71 8.36 -17.36
CA GLU A 529 25.61 7.42 -17.14
C GLU A 529 24.88 7.16 -18.47
N GLU A 530 24.98 5.92 -18.96
CA GLU A 530 24.42 5.47 -20.24
C GLU A 530 22.95 5.89 -20.44
N TYR A 531 22.08 5.68 -19.44
CA TYR A 531 20.65 5.97 -19.58
C TYR A 531 20.33 7.46 -19.71
N THR A 532 21.01 8.29 -18.92
CA THR A 532 20.86 9.74 -18.99
C THR A 532 21.42 10.26 -20.31
N ASN A 533 22.56 9.74 -20.75
CA ASN A 533 23.18 10.07 -22.03
C ASN A 533 22.26 9.73 -23.22
N GLN A 534 21.77 8.50 -23.29
CA GLN A 534 20.83 8.05 -24.33
C GLN A 534 19.57 8.91 -24.35
N THR A 535 19.04 9.25 -23.18
CA THR A 535 17.89 10.15 -23.06
C THR A 535 18.17 11.53 -23.64
N ALA A 536 19.34 12.11 -23.36
CA ALA A 536 19.73 13.40 -23.90
C ALA A 536 19.83 13.35 -25.44
N HIS A 537 20.42 12.29 -26.00
CA HIS A 537 20.44 12.08 -27.44
C HIS A 537 19.03 12.02 -28.05
N SER A 538 18.13 11.22 -27.49
CA SER A 538 16.75 11.14 -28.00
C SER A 538 16.01 12.48 -27.92
N LEU A 539 16.24 13.28 -26.87
CA LEU A 539 15.63 14.60 -26.73
C LEU A 539 16.16 15.60 -27.77
N VAL A 540 17.46 15.55 -28.08
CA VAL A 540 18.09 16.37 -29.13
C VAL A 540 17.59 15.96 -30.51
N GLU A 541 17.43 14.65 -30.77
CA GLU A 541 16.87 14.14 -32.03
C GLU A 541 15.39 14.53 -32.24
N ASP A 542 14.61 14.74 -31.17
CA ASP A 542 13.19 15.13 -31.24
C ASP A 542 12.97 16.65 -31.44
N MET A 543 14.00 17.49 -31.26
CA MET A 543 13.86 18.95 -31.34
C MET A 543 14.49 19.55 -32.59
N GLU A 544 13.96 20.70 -33.03
CA GLU A 544 14.59 21.50 -34.08
C GLU A 544 15.77 22.28 -33.50
N LEU A 545 16.96 22.08 -34.08
CA LEU A 545 18.18 22.79 -33.69
C LEU A 545 18.35 24.05 -34.55
N SER A 546 18.64 25.17 -33.90
CA SER A 546 19.02 26.42 -34.56
C SER A 546 20.53 26.47 -34.79
N ALA A 547 20.99 27.39 -35.65
CA ALA A 547 22.43 27.55 -35.91
C ALA A 547 23.24 27.90 -34.64
N GLU A 548 22.61 28.59 -33.67
CA GLU A 548 23.22 28.93 -32.38
C GLU A 548 23.43 27.71 -31.48
N ASP A 549 22.70 26.62 -31.71
CA ASP A 549 22.80 25.39 -30.90
C ASP A 549 24.02 24.51 -31.30
N TYR A 550 24.69 24.83 -32.40
CA TYR A 550 25.89 24.13 -32.90
C TYR A 550 27.21 24.81 -32.50
N ILE A 551 27.14 25.93 -31.78
CA ILE A 551 28.28 26.74 -31.30
C ILE A 551 28.50 26.44 -29.83
#